data_AF-A0AAJ1TCC2-F1
#
_entry.id   AF-A0AAJ1TCC2-F1
#
_cell.length_a   1.000
_cell.length_b   1.000
_cell.length_c   1.000
_cell.angle_alpha   90.00
_cell.angle_beta   90.00
_cell.angle_gamma   90.00
#
_symmetry.space_group_name_H-M   'P 1'
#
loop_
_entity.id
_entity.type
_entity.pdbx_description
1 polymer ?
#
loop_
_entity_poly.entity_id
_entity_poly.type
_entity_poly.pdbx_seq_one_letter_code
_entity_poly.pdbx_strand_id
1 'polypeptide(L)'
;MEALAAGLGGLGVPLRMFGAAVPAAALDDAVRRTGPAAVVLWSQSRDTADRRLARAIAGRAWGVKGARAGARVLLAGPGWTGGTPNGMLRPRGLRQALRLLGPDQEGRRG
;
A
#
# COMPACT_ATOMS: atom_id res chain seq x y z
N MET A 1 -12.76 0.86 5.07
CA MET A 1 -11.99 -0.20 4.39
C MET A 1 -12.83 -0.93 3.35
N GLU A 2 -14.07 -1.30 3.67
CA GLU A 2 -15.00 -1.98 2.75
C GLU A 2 -15.09 -1.37 1.35
N ALA A 3 -15.22 -0.05 1.21
CA ALA A 3 -15.34 0.58 -0.11
C ALA A 3 -14.07 0.42 -0.98
N LEU A 4 -12.88 0.33 -0.36
CA LEU A 4 -11.64 0.03 -1.08
C LEU A 4 -11.59 -1.44 -1.48
N ALA A 5 -12.00 -2.35 -0.57
CA ALA A 5 -12.10 -3.78 -0.85
C ALA A 5 -13.03 -4.06 -2.03
N ALA A 6 -14.24 -3.52 -1.96
CA ALA A 6 -15.26 -3.66 -2.98
C ALA A 6 -14.81 -3.06 -4.32
N GLY A 7 -14.21 -1.87 -4.30
CA GLY A 7 -13.70 -1.22 -5.50
C GLY A 7 -12.57 -2.03 -6.18
N LEU A 8 -11.65 -2.60 -5.41
CA LEU A 8 -10.59 -3.47 -5.94
C LEU A 8 -11.13 -4.81 -6.44
N GLY A 9 -12.10 -5.40 -5.72
CA GLY A 9 -12.80 -6.60 -6.15
C GLY A 9 -13.51 -6.41 -7.49
N GLY A 10 -14.18 -5.26 -7.68
CA GLY A 10 -14.79 -4.89 -8.96
C GLY A 10 -13.78 -4.67 -10.10
N LEU A 11 -12.51 -4.42 -9.78
CA LEU A 11 -11.40 -4.29 -10.75
C LEU A 11 -10.61 -5.60 -10.94
N GLY A 12 -11.00 -6.69 -10.25
CA GLY A 12 -10.28 -7.97 -10.30
C GLY A 12 -8.90 -7.93 -9.63
N VAL A 13 -8.61 -6.93 -8.78
CA VAL A 13 -7.33 -6.81 -8.09
C VAL A 13 -7.36 -7.62 -6.79
N PRO A 14 -6.49 -8.64 -6.63
CA PRO A 14 -6.46 -9.42 -5.41
C PRO A 14 -6.00 -8.57 -4.23
N LEU A 15 -6.75 -8.63 -3.13
CA LEU A 15 -6.49 -7.90 -1.89
C LEU A 15 -6.43 -8.87 -0.71
N ARG A 16 -5.47 -8.67 0.20
CA ARG A 16 -5.46 -9.29 1.52
C ARG A 16 -5.50 -8.23 2.60
N MET A 17 -6.55 -8.26 3.42
CA MET A 17 -6.67 -7.38 4.57
C MET A 17 -6.03 -8.01 5.81
N PHE A 18 -5.24 -7.20 6.50
CA PHE A 18 -4.75 -7.49 7.84
C PHE A 18 -5.46 -6.47 8.75
N GLY A 19 -6.22 -6.91 9.74
CA GLY A 19 -7.15 -6.08 10.53
C GLY A 19 -6.51 -4.89 11.28
N ALA A 20 -7.29 -4.22 12.12
CA ALA A 20 -6.93 -2.91 12.69
C ALA A 20 -5.72 -2.89 13.66
N ALA A 21 -5.24 -4.03 14.15
CA ALA A 21 -4.24 -4.13 15.20
C ALA A 21 -3.06 -5.04 14.84
N VAL A 22 -2.66 -5.07 13.56
CA VAL A 22 -1.58 -5.94 13.10
C VAL A 22 -0.25 -5.41 13.60
N PRO A 23 0.54 -6.20 14.36
CA PRO A 23 1.86 -5.78 14.80
C PRO A 23 2.75 -5.44 13.61
N ALA A 24 3.52 -4.36 13.72
CA ALA A 24 4.42 -3.87 12.67
C ALA A 24 5.33 -4.96 12.09
N ALA A 25 5.90 -5.81 12.96
CA ALA A 25 6.75 -6.93 12.55
C ALA A 25 5.98 -7.99 11.75
N ALA A 26 4.75 -8.31 12.15
CA ALA A 26 3.92 -9.28 11.44
C ALA A 26 3.53 -8.78 10.04
N LEU A 27 3.28 -7.47 9.90
CA LEU A 27 3.03 -6.87 8.59
C LEU A 27 4.28 -6.90 7.71
N ASP A 28 5.45 -6.53 8.25
CA ASP A 28 6.72 -6.59 7.51
C ASP A 28 7.01 -8.02 7.05
N ASP A 29 6.84 -9.03 7.90
CA ASP A 29 7.04 -10.44 7.53
C ASP A 29 6.04 -10.92 6.48
N ALA A 30 4.76 -10.55 6.61
CA ALA A 30 3.75 -10.86 5.61
C ALA A 30 4.14 -10.29 4.24
N VAL A 31 4.53 -9.00 4.22
CA VAL A 31 4.97 -8.28 3.03
C VAL A 31 6.23 -8.92 2.43
N ARG A 32 7.22 -9.29 3.25
CA ARG A 32 8.42 -10.01 2.81
C ARG A 32 8.09 -11.35 2.14
N ARG A 33 7.15 -12.10 2.70
CA ARG A 33 6.76 -13.43 2.20
C ARG A 33 5.89 -13.36 0.94
N THR A 34 5.01 -12.37 0.83
CA THR A 34 4.05 -12.30 -0.29
C THR A 34 4.53 -11.47 -1.46
N GLY A 35 5.52 -10.59 -1.28
CA GLY A 35 6.05 -9.71 -2.34
C GLY A 35 4.99 -8.90 -3.08
N PRO A 36 4.12 -8.12 -2.39
CA PRO A 36 3.00 -7.45 -3.03
C PRO A 36 3.45 -6.27 -3.90
N ALA A 37 2.75 -6.02 -5.00
CA ALA A 37 2.98 -4.85 -5.85
C ALA A 37 2.63 -3.52 -5.17
N ALA A 38 1.73 -3.55 -4.19
CA ALA A 38 1.35 -2.38 -3.40
C ALA A 38 0.95 -2.77 -1.96
N VAL A 39 1.18 -1.86 -1.02
CA VAL A 39 0.76 -1.97 0.39
C VAL A 39 -0.01 -0.71 0.76
N VAL A 40 -1.19 -0.87 1.35
CA VAL A 40 -2.00 0.25 1.85
C VAL A 40 -1.97 0.24 3.38
N LEU A 41 -1.44 1.32 3.97
CA LEU A 41 -1.43 1.52 5.42
C LEU A 41 -2.54 2.51 5.78
N TRP A 42 -3.59 2.02 6.44
CA TRP A 42 -4.68 2.87 6.92
C TRP A 42 -4.43 3.34 8.35
N SER A 43 -4.67 4.62 8.64
CA SER A 43 -4.73 5.12 10.01
C SER A 43 -5.81 6.20 10.18
N GLN A 44 -6.62 6.06 11.24
CA GLN A 44 -7.65 7.03 11.63
C GLN A 44 -7.11 8.14 12.55
N SER A 45 -6.05 7.88 13.31
CA SER A 45 -5.49 8.81 14.30
C SER A 45 -3.98 8.97 14.13
N ARG A 46 -3.44 10.13 14.49
CA ARG A 46 -1.99 10.36 14.35
C ARG A 46 -1.15 9.37 15.17
N ASP A 47 -1.63 8.95 16.33
CA ASP A 47 -0.96 7.98 17.21
C ASP A 47 -0.74 6.61 16.56
N THR A 48 -1.62 6.21 15.65
CA THR A 48 -1.53 4.91 14.95
C THR A 48 -0.84 5.02 13.59
N ALA A 49 -0.47 6.24 13.17
CA ALA A 49 0.18 6.52 11.91
C ALA A 49 1.71 6.28 12.02
N ASP A 50 2.13 5.02 12.03
CA ASP A 50 3.54 4.64 12.20
C ASP A 50 4.40 4.89 10.95
N ARG A 51 5.08 6.04 10.92
CA ARG A 51 6.01 6.42 9.86
C ARG A 51 7.29 5.59 9.81
N ARG A 52 7.69 4.92 10.90
CA ARG A 52 8.86 4.04 10.90
C ARG A 52 8.53 2.76 10.16
N LEU A 53 7.37 2.17 10.43
CA LEU A 53 6.85 1.02 9.69
C LEU A 53 6.68 1.32 8.20
N ALA A 54 6.08 2.46 7.86
CA ALA A 54 5.90 2.85 6.46
C ALA A 54 7.22 2.92 5.69
N ARG A 55 8.28 3.47 6.32
CA ARG A 55 9.63 3.53 5.71
C ARG A 55 10.27 2.15 5.60
N ALA A 56 10.12 1.29 6.60
CA ALA A 56 10.65 -0.07 6.57
C ALA A 56 10.06 -0.85 5.39
N ILE A 57 8.74 -0.76 5.18
CA ILE A 57 8.04 -1.42 4.07
C ILE A 57 8.44 -0.82 2.72
N ALA A 58 8.52 0.51 2.60
CA ALA A 58 8.90 1.17 1.34
C ALA A 58 10.35 0.87 0.92
N GLY A 59 11.24 0.60 1.88
CA GLY A 59 12.61 0.16 1.61
C GLY A 59 12.73 -1.31 1.20
N ARG A 60 11.65 -2.09 1.22
CA ARG A 60 11.65 -3.48 0.74
C ARG A 60 11.56 -3.49 -0.79
N ALA A 61 12.39 -4.35 -1.40
CA ALA A 61 12.34 -4.63 -2.83
C ALA A 61 12.26 -6.14 -3.06
N TRP A 62 11.44 -6.56 -4.01
CA TRP A 62 11.28 -7.96 -4.40
C TRP A 62 11.72 -8.17 -5.85
N GLY A 63 12.09 -9.40 -6.17
CA GLY A 63 12.57 -9.79 -7.49
C GLY A 63 14.08 -10.03 -7.54
N VAL A 64 14.52 -10.54 -8.69
CA VAL A 64 15.92 -10.87 -8.97
C VAL A 64 16.75 -9.60 -9.18
N LYS A 65 18.07 -9.70 -8.97
CA LYS A 65 19.01 -8.60 -9.21
C LYS A 65 18.85 -8.13 -10.67
N GLY A 66 18.43 -6.87 -10.88
CA GLY A 66 18.15 -6.29 -12.21
C GLY A 66 16.67 -6.07 -12.54
N ALA A 67 15.74 -6.72 -11.83
CA ALA A 67 14.29 -6.54 -11.97
C ALA A 67 13.61 -6.25 -10.62
N ARG A 68 14.38 -5.78 -9.64
CA ARG A 68 13.85 -5.51 -8.31
C ARG A 68 12.90 -4.33 -8.33
N ALA A 69 11.65 -4.58 -7.99
CA ALA A 69 10.65 -3.55 -7.76
C ALA A 69 10.26 -3.52 -6.28
N GLY A 70 10.20 -2.33 -5.70
CA GLY A 70 9.63 -2.12 -4.37
C GLY A 70 8.12 -2.00 -4.41
N ALA A 71 7.48 -2.13 -3.25
CA ALA A 71 6.02 -1.95 -3.17
C ALA A 71 5.73 -0.47 -3.29
N ARG A 72 4.69 -0.15 -4.06
CA ARG A 72 4.03 1.14 -3.90
C ARG A 72 3.39 1.16 -2.50
N VAL A 73 3.84 2.07 -1.64
CA VAL A 73 3.26 2.25 -0.30
C VAL A 73 2.27 3.41 -0.34
N LEU A 74 1.01 3.13 -0.03
CA LEU A 74 -0.07 4.12 0.05
C LEU A 74 -0.41 4.37 1.52
N LEU A 75 -0.33 5.64 1.95
CA LEU A 75 -0.74 6.09 3.27
C LEU A 75 -2.17 6.63 3.19
N ALA A 76 -3.13 5.89 3.73
CA ALA A 76 -4.56 6.18 3.64
C ALA A 76 -5.17 6.55 5.00
N GLY A 77 -6.15 7.45 4.99
CA GLY A 77 -6.86 7.88 6.18
C GLY A 77 -6.32 9.17 6.82
N PRO A 78 -7.09 9.76 7.76
CA PRO A 78 -6.82 11.08 8.33
C PRO A 78 -5.63 11.12 9.30
N GLY A 79 -5.24 9.98 9.89
CA GLY A 79 -4.13 9.92 10.85
C GLY A 79 -2.76 10.32 10.26
N TRP A 80 -2.59 10.09 8.95
CA TRP A 80 -1.39 10.51 8.22
C TRP A 80 -1.40 12.01 7.95
N THR A 81 -0.84 12.78 8.87
CA THR A 81 -0.65 14.23 8.76
C THR A 81 0.77 14.57 8.31
N GLY A 82 0.98 15.79 7.79
CA GLY A 82 2.29 16.27 7.33
C GLY A 82 2.72 15.75 5.95
N GLY A 83 4.00 15.97 5.62
CA GLY A 83 4.59 15.56 4.35
C GLY A 83 4.70 14.03 4.21
N THR A 84 4.43 13.55 3.01
CA THR A 84 4.68 12.15 2.63
C THR A 84 6.19 11.95 2.41
N PRO A 85 6.83 10.96 3.06
CA PRO A 85 8.21 10.61 2.75
C PRO A 85 8.36 10.22 1.27
N ASN A 86 9.54 10.45 0.70
CA ASN A 86 9.84 10.14 -0.70
C ASN A 86 9.49 8.69 -1.05
N GLY A 87 8.82 8.50 -2.20
CA GLY A 87 8.41 7.19 -2.70
C GLY A 87 7.07 6.67 -2.16
N MET A 88 6.46 7.34 -1.19
CA MET A 88 5.13 6.98 -0.68
C MET A 88 4.03 7.85 -1.29
N LEU A 89 2.86 7.26 -1.49
CA LEU A 89 1.70 7.91 -2.08
C LEU A 89 0.65 8.19 -1.00
N ARG A 90 -0.01 9.34 -1.09
CA ARG A 90 -1.11 9.70 -0.19
C ARG A 90 -2.39 9.97 -0.98
N PRO A 91 -3.22 8.95 -1.27
CA PRO A 91 -4.49 9.18 -1.92
C PRO A 91 -5.39 10.08 -1.06
N ARG A 92 -5.97 11.10 -1.69
CA ARG A 92 -6.91 12.04 -1.05
C ARG A 92 -8.33 11.50 -0.97
N GLY A 93 -8.59 10.32 -1.54
CA GLY A 93 -9.89 9.66 -1.49
C GLY A 93 -9.90 8.34 -2.26
N LEU A 94 -11.03 7.64 -2.19
CA LEU A 94 -11.21 6.29 -2.74
C LEU A 94 -10.90 6.21 -4.24
N ARG A 95 -11.43 7.13 -5.05
CA ARG A 95 -11.18 7.14 -6.51
C ARG A 95 -9.69 7.23 -6.85
N GLN A 96 -8.93 8.06 -6.13
CA GLN A 96 -7.50 8.17 -6.36
C GLN A 96 -6.77 6.91 -5.91
N ALA A 97 -7.17 6.32 -4.78
CA ALA A 97 -6.60 5.04 -4.32
C ALA A 97 -6.81 3.93 -5.35
N LEU A 98 -8.02 3.79 -5.91
CA LEU A 98 -8.33 2.79 -6.93
C LEU A 98 -7.53 3.00 -8.22
N ARG A 99 -7.30 4.25 -8.65
CA ARG A 99 -6.44 4.52 -9.81
C ARG A 99 -4.97 4.14 -9.57
N LEU A 100 -4.47 4.30 -8.34
CA LEU A 100 -3.10 3.97 -7.98
C LEU A 100 -2.88 2.46 -7.74
N LEU A 101 -3.94 1.72 -7.45
CA LEU A 101 -3.91 0.29 -7.10
C LEU A 101 -4.51 -0.61 -8.18
N GLY A 102 -5.23 -0.04 -9.14
CA GLY A 102 -5.75 -0.74 -10.30
C GLY A 102 -4.62 -1.34 -11.14
N PRO A 103 -4.94 -2.28 -12.04
CA PRO A 103 -3.95 -2.85 -12.94
C PRO A 103 -3.22 -1.72 -13.68
N ASP A 104 -1.88 -1.84 -13.78
CA ASP A 104 -1.08 -0.91 -14.55
C ASP A 104 -1.64 -0.90 -15.99
N GLN A 105 -2.05 0.29 -16.46
CA GLN A 105 -2.62 0.49 -17.79
C GLN A 105 -1.55 0.43 -18.90
N GLU A 106 -0.32 0.04 -18.54
CA GLU A 106 0.86 0.02 -19.40
C GLU A 106 0.76 -1.02 -20.55
N GLY A 107 -0.27 -1.87 -20.56
CA GLY A 107 -0.48 -2.91 -21.57
C GLY A 107 -1.50 -2.62 -22.67
N ARG A 108 -2.03 -1.39 -22.81
CA ARG A 108 -3.08 -1.08 -23.82
C ARG A 108 -2.69 -0.08 -24.91
N ARG A 109 -1.39 0.02 -25.21
CA ARG A 109 -0.85 0.59 -26.46
C ARG A 109 0.23 -0.34 -27.01
N GLY A 110 -0.18 -1.29 -27.83
CA GLY A 110 0.69 -2.21 -28.57
C GLY A 110 -0.17 -3.06 -29.49
#